data_AF-A0A9P4NMN1-F1
#
_entry.id   AF-A0A9P4NMN1-F1
#
_cell.length_a   1.000
_cell.length_b   1.000
_cell.length_c   1.000
_cell.angle_alpha   90.00
_cell.angle_beta   90.00
_cell.angle_gamma   90.00
#
_symmetry.space_group_name_H-M   'P 1'
#
loop_
_entity.id
_entity.type
_entity.pdbx_description
1 polymer ?
#
loop_
_entity_poly.entity_id
_entity_poly.type
_entity_poly.pdbx_seq_one_letter_code
_entity_poly.pdbx_strand_id
1 'polypeptide(L)'
;MARFQQYIVALLLALYTSLAGCGTIIANPTVTDSRLSLNTSTVVSRLAKPPDKYTPHDPPLRWQALGDSYTAGPCAGDSWDLPARNCYRNKGAWPVQIRDDFPIDVENRFYFEACSGDTTQDFIIQQLDKIQPNMDFIILTLGGNDAFFSQVIQTCIMGITGAGQDWDSACQAVLEKADHELRSDGFRDRLNELYKGIFSKMAADHHYHVIHVRYPKLFSNQQSDNWCDDISFLDDYSWPPIFTKPKLSYKLRQDLN
;
A
#
# COMPACT_ATOMS: atom_id res chain seq x y z
N MET A 1 15.29 -1.88 37.71
CA MET A 1 13.88 -1.65 37.32
C MET A 1 13.74 -1.02 35.93
N ALA A 2 14.50 0.02 35.57
CA ALA A 2 14.43 0.68 34.25
C ALA A 2 14.67 -0.23 33.02
N ARG A 3 15.63 -1.17 33.09
CA ARG A 3 15.87 -2.13 32.00
C ARG A 3 14.72 -3.13 31.80
N PHE A 4 14.02 -3.50 32.87
CA PHE A 4 12.90 -4.46 32.81
C PHE A 4 11.66 -3.84 32.13
N GLN A 5 11.42 -2.54 32.33
CA GLN A 5 10.37 -1.80 31.62
C GLN A 5 10.65 -1.66 30.12
N GLN A 6 11.92 -1.47 29.71
CA GLN A 6 12.29 -1.41 28.28
C GLN A 6 12.05 -2.74 27.56
N TYR A 7 12.34 -3.88 28.21
CA TYR A 7 12.05 -5.20 27.64
C TYR A 7 10.53 -5.46 27.52
N ILE A 8 9.73 -5.02 28.50
CA ILE A 8 8.27 -5.13 28.43
C ILE A 8 7.69 -4.24 27.33
N VAL A 9 8.17 -3.00 27.17
CA VAL A 9 7.75 -2.12 26.08
C VAL A 9 8.13 -2.68 24.72
N ALA A 10 9.33 -3.24 24.56
CA ALA A 10 9.76 -3.90 23.32
C ALA A 10 8.95 -5.18 23.02
N LEU A 11 8.64 -5.99 24.05
CA LEU A 11 7.77 -7.16 23.94
C LEU A 11 6.32 -6.78 23.60
N LEU A 12 5.81 -5.69 24.16
CA LEU A 12 4.46 -5.18 23.87
C LEU A 12 4.38 -4.54 22.48
N LEU A 13 5.40 -3.82 22.02
CA LEU A 13 5.48 -3.35 20.63
C LEU A 13 5.55 -4.53 19.64
N ALA A 14 6.32 -5.59 19.95
CA ALA A 14 6.40 -6.79 19.13
C ALA A 14 5.11 -7.64 19.15
N LEU A 15 4.37 -7.61 20.27
CA LEU A 15 3.02 -8.17 20.37
C LEU A 15 2.01 -7.29 19.62
N TYR A 16 2.17 -5.97 19.57
CA TYR A 16 1.29 -5.07 18.83
C TYR A 16 1.54 -5.12 17.31
N THR A 17 2.77 -5.38 16.85
CA THR A 17 3.02 -5.67 15.43
C THR A 17 2.45 -7.01 14.98
N SER A 18 2.07 -7.90 15.92
CA SER A 18 1.29 -9.12 15.64
C SER A 18 -0.21 -8.99 15.97
N LEU A 19 -0.61 -8.01 16.80
CA LEU A 19 -2.00 -7.72 17.20
C LEU A 19 -2.64 -6.52 16.49
N ALA A 20 -1.90 -5.77 15.69
CA ALA A 20 -2.45 -5.04 14.54
C ALA A 20 -2.86 -6.03 13.42
N GLY A 21 -3.17 -7.27 13.79
CA GLY A 21 -4.02 -8.13 13.01
C GLY A 21 -5.31 -7.40 12.74
N CYS A 22 -5.74 -7.47 11.49
CA CYS A 22 -7.01 -6.95 11.00
C CYS A 22 -8.11 -7.18 12.05
N GLY A 23 -8.39 -6.16 12.85
CA GLY A 23 -9.62 -6.16 13.62
C GLY A 23 -10.74 -6.32 12.61
N THR A 24 -11.73 -7.13 12.93
CA THR A 24 -13.00 -7.15 12.19
C THR A 24 -13.69 -5.80 12.36
N ILE A 25 -13.19 -4.78 11.66
CA ILE A 25 -13.99 -3.61 11.33
C ILE A 25 -14.85 -4.10 10.17
N ILE A 26 -16.02 -4.63 10.51
CA ILE A 26 -17.12 -4.66 9.55
C ILE A 26 -17.49 -3.20 9.33
N ALA A 27 -16.77 -2.53 8.43
CA ALA A 27 -17.35 -1.41 7.75
C ALA A 27 -18.51 -2.02 6.96
N ASN A 28 -19.74 -1.77 7.40
CA ASN A 28 -20.88 -1.79 6.49
C ASN A 28 -20.90 -0.39 5.88
N PRO A 29 -20.20 -0.12 4.77
CA PRO A 29 -20.36 1.15 4.09
C PRO A 29 -21.72 1.09 3.41
N THR A 30 -22.79 1.47 4.10
CA THR A 30 -23.95 2.04 3.42
C THR A 30 -23.52 3.40 2.89
N VAL A 31 -22.85 3.39 1.73
CA VAL A 31 -22.68 4.59 0.91
C VAL A 31 -24.05 4.88 0.30
N THR A 32 -24.92 5.54 1.05
CA THR A 32 -26.04 6.26 0.44
C THR A 32 -25.59 7.67 0.12
N ASP A 33 -24.58 7.79 -0.75
CA ASP A 33 -24.25 9.06 -1.36
C ASP A 33 -24.80 9.09 -2.79
N SER A 34 -25.99 9.66 -2.93
CA SER A 34 -26.64 9.96 -4.21
C SER A 34 -25.86 10.97 -5.08
N ARG A 35 -24.68 11.45 -4.65
CA ARG A 35 -23.80 12.36 -5.40
C ARG A 35 -22.60 11.68 -6.04
N LEU A 36 -22.33 10.40 -5.75
CA LEU A 36 -21.47 9.55 -6.58
C LEU A 36 -22.22 9.08 -7.84
N SER A 37 -22.83 10.04 -8.54
CA SER A 37 -23.03 9.92 -9.98
C SER A 37 -21.65 10.08 -10.60
N LEU A 38 -20.90 8.98 -10.73
CA LEU A 38 -19.83 8.89 -11.70
C LEU A 38 -20.46 9.20 -13.06
N ASN A 39 -20.40 10.46 -13.48
CA ASN A 39 -20.52 10.80 -14.88
C ASN A 39 -19.32 10.13 -15.54
N THR A 40 -19.56 8.92 -16.03
CA THR A 40 -18.64 7.99 -16.68
C THR A 40 -17.99 8.59 -17.93
N SER A 41 -18.32 9.83 -18.29
CA SER A 41 -17.85 10.49 -19.51
C SER A 41 -16.52 11.25 -19.37
N THR A 42 -16.09 11.66 -18.16
CA THR A 42 -14.98 12.63 -18.07
C THR A 42 -13.63 12.05 -17.65
N VAL A 43 -13.59 10.88 -17.00
CA VAL A 43 -12.32 10.21 -16.61
C VAL A 43 -11.77 9.31 -17.73
N VAL A 44 -12.61 8.96 -18.71
CA VAL A 44 -12.23 8.14 -19.88
C VAL A 44 -11.43 8.92 -20.92
N SER A 45 -11.41 10.25 -20.88
CA SER A 45 -10.89 11.11 -21.95
C SER A 45 -9.37 11.30 -22.01
N ARG A 46 -8.59 10.62 -21.16
CA ARG A 46 -7.12 10.55 -21.27
C ARG A 46 -6.55 9.14 -21.38
N LEU A 47 -7.40 8.13 -21.54
CA LEU A 47 -6.96 6.91 -22.19
C LEU A 47 -7.03 7.20 -23.68
N ALA A 48 -5.90 7.12 -24.38
CA ALA A 48 -5.90 7.19 -25.84
C ALA A 48 -7.03 6.30 -26.36
N LYS A 49 -7.82 6.80 -27.33
CA LYS A 49 -8.83 6.01 -28.02
C LYS A 49 -8.20 4.64 -28.31
N PRO A 50 -8.74 3.52 -27.78
CA PRO A 50 -8.23 2.20 -28.10
C PRO A 50 -8.14 2.11 -29.63
N PRO A 51 -7.04 1.57 -30.19
CA PRO A 51 -6.92 1.46 -31.63
C PRO A 51 -8.19 0.85 -32.22
N ASP A 52 -8.66 1.37 -33.36
CA ASP A 52 -9.89 0.91 -34.03
C ASP A 52 -9.87 -0.60 -34.37
N LYS A 53 -8.68 -1.20 -34.26
CA LYS A 53 -8.45 -2.64 -34.15
C LYS A 53 -7.60 -2.92 -32.92
N TYR A 54 -8.24 -3.19 -31.79
CA TYR A 54 -7.66 -4.07 -30.78
C TYR A 54 -7.82 -5.48 -31.34
N THR A 55 -6.77 -6.05 -31.94
CA THR A 55 -6.62 -7.50 -31.89
C THR A 55 -6.21 -7.78 -30.46
N PRO A 56 -7.07 -8.37 -29.61
CA PRO A 56 -6.56 -8.99 -28.40
C PRO A 56 -5.35 -9.82 -28.84
N HIS A 57 -4.21 -9.68 -28.18
CA HIS A 57 -3.35 -10.86 -28.11
C HIS A 57 -4.28 -11.92 -27.54
N ASP A 58 -4.63 -12.92 -28.36
CA ASP A 58 -5.66 -13.87 -28.00
C ASP A 58 -5.32 -14.38 -26.61
N PRO A 59 -6.21 -14.18 -25.61
CA PRO A 59 -5.97 -14.69 -24.28
C PRO A 59 -5.60 -16.15 -24.40
N PRO A 60 -4.61 -16.58 -23.61
CA PRO A 60 -4.41 -16.05 -22.26
C PRO A 60 -3.05 -15.36 -22.01
N LEU A 61 -3.12 -14.16 -21.42
CA LEU A 61 -1.96 -13.35 -21.02
C LEU A 61 -1.32 -13.93 -19.75
N ARG A 62 0.01 -13.81 -19.66
CA ARG A 62 0.81 -14.13 -18.49
C ARG A 62 1.17 -12.87 -17.76
N TRP A 63 0.89 -12.81 -16.47
CA TRP A 63 1.12 -11.59 -15.72
C TRP A 63 1.43 -11.84 -14.26
N GLN A 64 2.07 -10.84 -13.66
CA GLN A 64 2.59 -10.96 -12.31
C GLN A 64 2.31 -9.70 -11.50
N ALA A 65 1.78 -9.89 -10.31
CA ALA A 65 1.57 -8.86 -9.31
C ALA A 65 2.72 -8.88 -8.28
N LEU A 66 3.47 -7.80 -8.26
CA LEU A 66 4.61 -7.57 -7.36
C LEU A 66 4.31 -6.37 -6.46
N GLY A 67 5.13 -6.14 -5.45
CA GLY A 67 5.04 -4.91 -4.68
C GLY A 67 4.93 -5.11 -3.18
N ASP A 68 4.43 -4.08 -2.53
CA ASP A 68 4.28 -4.00 -1.08
C ASP A 68 2.87 -4.39 -0.60
N SER A 69 2.50 -3.91 0.60
CA SER A 69 1.21 -4.16 1.21
C SER A 69 0.02 -3.68 0.36
N TYR A 70 0.16 -2.64 -0.46
CA TYR A 70 -0.95 -2.17 -1.30
C TYR A 70 -1.28 -3.15 -2.43
N THR A 71 -0.30 -3.87 -2.96
CA THR A 71 -0.55 -5.00 -3.87
C THR A 71 -0.94 -6.27 -3.10
N ALA A 72 -0.31 -6.54 -1.93
CA ALA A 72 -0.59 -7.76 -1.15
C ALA A 72 -2.02 -7.79 -0.57
N GLY A 73 -2.56 -6.62 -0.23
CA GLY A 73 -3.93 -6.46 0.26
C GLY A 73 -4.17 -7.05 1.66
N PRO A 74 -3.33 -6.74 2.68
CA PRO A 74 -3.59 -7.19 4.04
C PRO A 74 -5.01 -6.79 4.46
N CYS A 75 -5.68 -7.67 5.19
CA CYS A 75 -7.07 -7.50 5.65
C CYS A 75 -8.16 -7.59 4.59
N ALA A 76 -7.82 -7.82 3.31
CA ALA A 76 -8.81 -8.02 2.26
C ALA A 76 -9.31 -9.48 2.22
N GLY A 77 -9.95 -9.95 3.28
CA GLY A 77 -10.54 -11.29 3.36
C GLY A 77 -9.54 -12.41 3.69
N ASP A 78 -9.79 -13.62 3.18
CA ASP A 78 -8.97 -14.80 3.47
C ASP A 78 -7.50 -14.64 3.06
N SER A 79 -6.61 -15.33 3.77
CA SER A 79 -5.21 -15.47 3.35
C SER A 79 -5.11 -16.12 1.96
N TRP A 80 -4.29 -15.53 1.09
CA TRP A 80 -3.75 -16.14 -0.12
C TRP A 80 -2.54 -17.01 0.21
N ASP A 81 -1.78 -16.62 1.23
CA ASP A 81 -0.57 -17.30 1.66
C ASP A 81 -0.88 -18.63 2.37
N LEU A 82 -0.01 -19.61 2.12
CA LEU A 82 0.14 -20.77 3.01
C LEU A 82 0.78 -20.29 4.33
N PRO A 83 0.50 -20.96 5.47
CA PRO A 83 0.90 -20.49 6.81
C PRO A 83 2.40 -20.16 7.00
N ALA A 84 3.28 -20.72 6.16
CA ALA A 84 4.72 -20.47 6.21
C ALA A 84 5.17 -19.16 5.52
N ARG A 85 4.30 -18.46 4.79
CA ARG A 85 4.62 -17.20 4.08
C ARG A 85 3.91 -16.04 4.77
N ASN A 86 4.69 -15.17 5.42
CA ASN A 86 4.18 -14.03 6.19
C ASN A 86 4.08 -12.73 5.35
N CYS A 87 3.74 -12.85 4.07
CA CYS A 87 3.64 -11.70 3.17
C CYS A 87 2.31 -10.96 3.30
N TYR A 88 1.36 -11.51 4.06
CA TYR A 88 0.02 -10.99 4.25
C TYR A 88 -0.68 -10.72 2.91
N ARG A 89 -0.51 -11.64 1.96
CA ARG A 89 -1.31 -11.64 0.73
C ARG A 89 -2.71 -12.16 1.06
N ASN A 90 -3.75 -11.48 0.60
CA ASN A 90 -5.14 -11.92 0.79
C ASN A 90 -5.89 -12.10 -0.53
N LYS A 91 -6.94 -12.92 -0.53
CA LYS A 91 -7.74 -13.23 -1.72
C LYS A 91 -8.57 -12.04 -2.22
N GLY A 92 -8.85 -11.05 -1.38
CA GLY A 92 -9.51 -9.80 -1.77
C GLY A 92 -8.57 -8.72 -2.27
N ALA A 93 -7.27 -8.99 -2.41
CA ALA A 93 -6.31 -8.03 -2.94
C ALA A 93 -6.67 -7.64 -4.38
N TRP A 94 -6.44 -6.38 -4.75
CA TRP A 94 -6.86 -5.86 -6.06
C TRP A 94 -6.32 -6.63 -7.27
N PRO A 95 -5.11 -7.23 -7.28
CA PRO A 95 -4.69 -8.07 -8.40
C PRO A 95 -5.52 -9.35 -8.45
N VAL A 96 -5.88 -9.94 -7.31
CA VAL A 96 -6.71 -11.14 -7.27
C VAL A 96 -8.12 -10.83 -7.82
N GLN A 97 -8.66 -9.64 -7.50
CA GLN A 97 -9.94 -9.20 -8.06
C GLN A 97 -9.85 -9.01 -9.58
N ILE A 98 -8.78 -8.39 -10.11
CA ILE A 98 -8.56 -8.29 -11.56
C ILE A 98 -8.51 -9.67 -12.22
N ARG A 99 -7.80 -10.62 -11.60
CA ARG A 99 -7.74 -11.99 -12.12
C ARG A 99 -9.12 -12.64 -12.20
N ASP A 100 -9.94 -12.47 -11.17
CA ASP A 100 -11.24 -13.12 -11.08
C ASP A 100 -12.29 -12.45 -12.00
N ASP A 101 -12.21 -11.12 -12.17
CA ASP A 101 -13.15 -10.34 -12.98
C ASP A 101 -12.83 -10.37 -14.49
N PHE A 102 -11.54 -10.47 -14.84
CA PHE A 102 -11.10 -10.45 -16.23
C PHE A 102 -10.57 -11.84 -16.62
N PRO A 103 -11.24 -12.56 -17.55
CA PRO A 103 -10.76 -13.83 -18.10
C PRO A 103 -9.60 -13.62 -19.09
N ILE A 104 -8.75 -12.61 -18.86
CA ILE A 104 -7.43 -12.48 -19.48
C ILE A 104 -6.50 -13.62 -19.04
N ASP A 105 -6.84 -14.28 -17.93
CA ASP A 105 -6.13 -15.39 -17.31
C ASP A 105 -6.88 -16.71 -17.53
N VAL A 106 -6.15 -17.75 -17.93
CA VAL A 106 -6.58 -19.16 -17.78
C VAL A 106 -5.64 -19.80 -16.77
N GLU A 107 -6.14 -20.77 -16.00
CA GLU A 107 -5.40 -21.44 -14.94
C GLU A 107 -3.86 -21.52 -15.15
N ASN A 108 -3.10 -21.05 -14.16
CA ASN A 108 -1.64 -21.05 -14.09
C ASN A 108 -0.89 -19.96 -14.89
N ARG A 109 -1.48 -18.78 -15.13
CA ARG A 109 -0.78 -17.66 -15.79
C ARG A 109 -0.72 -16.36 -14.97
N PHE A 110 -1.36 -16.32 -13.81
CA PHE A 110 -1.17 -15.29 -12.79
C PHE A 110 -0.18 -15.71 -11.70
N TYR A 111 0.78 -14.84 -11.41
CA TYR A 111 1.74 -14.99 -10.32
C TYR A 111 1.58 -13.83 -9.34
N PHE A 112 1.45 -14.15 -8.05
CA PHE A 112 1.25 -13.13 -7.01
C PHE A 112 2.40 -13.18 -6.01
N GLU A 113 3.35 -12.25 -6.10
CA GLU A 113 4.59 -12.23 -5.29
C GLU A 113 4.78 -10.98 -4.44
N ALA A 114 3.76 -10.11 -4.35
CA ALA A 114 3.80 -8.98 -3.43
C ALA A 114 3.97 -9.40 -1.97
N CYS A 115 4.62 -8.56 -1.16
CA CYS A 115 4.86 -8.83 0.24
C CYS A 115 4.72 -7.56 1.08
N SER A 116 3.89 -7.63 2.12
CA SER A 116 3.67 -6.50 3.01
C SER A 116 4.95 -6.07 3.71
N GLY A 117 5.25 -4.77 3.64
CA GLY A 117 6.43 -4.15 4.27
C GLY A 117 7.66 -4.04 3.36
N ASP A 118 7.64 -4.65 2.16
CA ASP A 118 8.80 -4.60 1.26
C ASP A 118 9.13 -3.16 0.83
N THR A 119 10.41 -2.81 0.97
CA THR A 119 11.05 -1.67 0.31
C THR A 119 11.52 -2.04 -1.10
N THR A 120 12.06 -1.08 -1.86
CA THR A 120 12.76 -1.39 -3.12
C THR A 120 13.91 -2.34 -2.92
N GLN A 121 14.63 -2.26 -1.79
CA GLN A 121 15.74 -3.16 -1.49
C GLN A 121 15.25 -4.58 -1.20
N ASP A 122 14.15 -4.70 -0.44
CA ASP A 122 13.53 -5.99 -0.14
C ASP A 122 13.02 -6.66 -1.41
N PHE A 123 12.43 -5.89 -2.33
CA PHE A 123 12.01 -6.40 -3.63
C PHE A 123 13.17 -7.07 -4.39
N ILE A 124 14.35 -6.43 -4.43
CA ILE A 124 15.51 -6.99 -5.13
C ILE A 124 15.91 -8.35 -4.53
N ILE A 125 15.81 -8.48 -3.21
CA ILE A 125 16.20 -9.69 -2.48
C ILE A 125 15.11 -10.78 -2.57
N GLN A 126 13.84 -10.40 -2.52
CA GLN A 126 12.74 -11.32 -2.21
C GLN A 126 11.80 -11.59 -3.40
N GLN A 127 11.68 -10.66 -4.33
CA GLN A 127 10.69 -10.73 -5.42
C GLN A 127 11.33 -10.82 -6.81
N LEU A 128 12.48 -10.16 -7.02
CA LEU A 128 13.11 -10.04 -8.34
C LEU A 128 13.41 -11.40 -8.98
N ASP A 129 13.95 -12.35 -8.22
CA ASP A 129 14.28 -13.69 -8.74
C ASP A 129 13.05 -14.60 -8.90
N LYS A 130 11.88 -14.19 -8.41
CA LYS A 130 10.60 -14.88 -8.61
C LYS A 130 9.86 -14.39 -9.84
N ILE A 131 10.37 -13.35 -10.51
CA ILE A 131 9.81 -12.88 -11.77
C ILE A 131 9.95 -14.00 -12.80
N GLN A 132 8.81 -14.43 -13.31
CA GLN A 132 8.77 -15.46 -14.34
C GLN A 132 9.16 -14.84 -15.70
N PRO A 133 9.87 -15.59 -16.56
CA PRO A 133 10.20 -15.10 -17.90
C PRO A 133 8.93 -15.02 -18.77
N ASN A 134 8.98 -14.17 -19.81
CA ASN A 134 7.92 -14.00 -20.82
C ASN A 134 6.55 -13.66 -20.20
N MET A 135 6.53 -12.58 -19.42
CA MET A 135 5.32 -11.96 -18.87
C MET A 135 4.83 -10.87 -19.81
N ASP A 136 3.55 -10.87 -20.17
CA ASP A 136 2.93 -9.85 -21.01
C ASP A 136 2.72 -8.54 -20.25
N PHE A 137 2.45 -8.61 -18.94
CA PHE A 137 2.49 -7.43 -18.08
C PHE A 137 2.82 -7.72 -16.61
N ILE A 138 3.46 -6.75 -15.97
CA ILE A 138 3.72 -6.72 -14.53
C ILE A 138 3.03 -5.51 -13.94
N ILE A 139 2.34 -5.71 -12.83
CA ILE A 139 1.74 -4.63 -12.05
C ILE A 139 2.33 -4.60 -10.64
N LEU A 140 2.53 -3.40 -10.11
CA LEU A 140 3.11 -3.23 -8.79
C LEU A 140 2.78 -1.91 -8.10
N THR A 141 2.84 -1.93 -6.77
CA THR A 141 3.00 -0.76 -5.89
C THR A 141 4.29 -0.94 -5.09
N LEU A 142 5.19 0.03 -5.11
CA LEU A 142 6.42 -0.03 -4.31
C LEU A 142 7.00 1.37 -4.05
N GLY A 143 7.75 1.52 -2.97
CA GLY A 143 8.43 2.78 -2.60
C GLY A 143 7.73 3.57 -1.49
N GLY A 144 6.50 3.21 -1.10
CA GLY A 144 5.85 3.80 0.08
C GLY A 144 6.63 3.52 1.37
N ASN A 145 7.13 2.29 1.54
CA ASN A 145 7.94 1.93 2.71
C ASN A 145 9.31 2.64 2.73
N ASP A 146 9.94 2.79 1.57
CA ASP A 146 11.15 3.62 1.40
C ASP A 146 10.90 5.08 1.82
N ALA A 147 9.76 5.64 1.44
CA ALA A 147 9.34 7.00 1.74
C ALA A 147 8.71 7.18 3.14
N PHE A 148 8.93 6.22 4.05
CA PHE A 148 8.44 6.27 5.44
C PHE A 148 6.91 6.33 5.59
N PHE A 149 6.14 5.92 4.58
CA PHE A 149 4.68 6.01 4.60
C PHE A 149 4.07 5.28 5.81
N SER A 150 4.51 4.05 6.11
CA SER A 150 4.03 3.32 7.28
C SER A 150 4.30 4.07 8.60
N GLN A 151 5.41 4.80 8.69
CA GLN A 151 5.73 5.59 9.88
C GLN A 151 4.85 6.84 9.97
N VAL A 152 4.51 7.47 8.84
CA VAL A 152 3.51 8.55 8.77
C VAL A 152 2.16 8.06 9.30
N ILE A 153 1.67 6.90 8.83
CA ILE A 153 0.41 6.33 9.32
C ILE A 153 0.46 6.09 10.83
N GLN A 154 1.49 5.38 11.31
CA GLN A 154 1.59 5.03 12.73
C GLN A 154 1.71 6.28 13.62
N THR A 155 2.53 7.25 13.22
CA THR A 155 2.81 8.43 14.05
C THR A 155 1.69 9.45 13.95
N CYS A 156 1.34 9.90 12.74
CA CYS A 156 0.43 11.01 12.52
C CYS A 156 -1.04 10.62 12.62
N ILE A 157 -1.42 9.42 12.16
CA ILE A 157 -2.83 9.00 12.10
C ILE A 157 -3.19 8.15 13.32
N MET A 158 -2.32 7.21 13.69
CA MET A 158 -2.56 6.32 14.83
C MET A 158 -1.98 6.87 16.14
N GLY A 159 -1.24 7.98 16.14
CA GLY A 159 -0.73 8.58 17.38
C GLY A 159 0.30 7.73 18.15
N ILE A 160 0.92 6.76 17.46
CA ILE A 160 1.93 5.87 18.03
C ILE A 160 3.26 6.62 18.06
N THR A 161 3.65 7.10 19.24
CA THR A 161 4.92 7.83 19.47
C THR A 161 5.76 7.15 20.54
N GLY A 162 7.05 7.54 20.62
CA GLY A 162 7.92 7.09 21.71
C GLY A 162 7.48 7.63 23.07
N ALA A 163 7.80 6.91 24.15
CA ALA A 163 7.43 7.32 25.50
C ALA A 163 7.93 8.74 25.83
N GLY A 164 7.00 9.63 26.19
CA GLY A 164 7.30 11.03 26.51
C GLY A 164 7.55 11.94 25.31
N GLN A 165 7.34 11.47 24.08
CA GLN A 165 7.40 12.31 22.89
C GLN A 165 6.07 13.03 22.66
N ASP A 166 6.16 14.34 22.41
CA ASP A 166 5.06 15.14 21.93
C ASP A 166 4.63 14.69 20.52
N TRP A 167 3.32 14.49 20.33
CA TRP A 167 2.78 13.95 19.10
C TRP A 167 2.92 14.90 17.91
N ASP A 168 2.61 16.20 18.11
CA ASP A 168 2.71 17.19 17.03
C ASP A 168 4.14 17.24 16.49
N SER A 169 5.12 17.32 17.40
CA SER A 169 6.54 17.34 17.05
C SER A 169 6.99 16.04 16.36
N ALA A 170 6.52 14.88 16.84
CA ALA A 170 6.86 13.58 16.24
C ALA A 170 6.26 13.42 14.84
N CYS A 171 5.00 13.82 14.65
CA CYS A 171 4.34 13.79 13.36
C CYS A 171 5.05 14.70 12.36
N GLN A 172 5.32 15.96 12.74
CA GLN A 172 6.04 16.90 11.88
C GLN A 172 7.42 16.36 11.46
N ALA A 173 8.18 15.78 12.39
CA ALA A 173 9.49 15.22 12.10
C ALA A 173 9.42 14.03 11.11
N VAL A 174 8.37 13.21 11.16
CA VAL A 174 8.19 12.09 10.22
C VAL A 174 7.73 12.60 8.85
N LEU A 175 6.86 13.62 8.79
CA LEU A 175 6.48 14.27 7.53
C LEU A 175 7.67 14.91 6.83
N GLU A 176 8.53 15.62 7.57
CA GLU A 176 9.76 16.21 7.02
C GLU A 176 10.73 15.15 6.50
N LYS A 177 10.87 14.02 7.20
CA LYS A 177 11.68 12.88 6.72
C LYS A 177 11.12 12.28 5.44
N ALA A 178 9.81 12.05 5.39
CA ALA A 178 9.14 11.52 4.21
C ALA A 178 9.32 12.47 3.01
N ASP A 179 9.09 13.77 3.22
CA ASP A 179 9.25 14.79 2.19
C ASP A 179 10.70 14.91 1.69
N HIS A 180 11.68 14.86 2.60
CA HIS A 180 13.10 14.83 2.24
C HIS A 180 13.44 13.59 1.42
N GLU A 181 12.99 12.40 1.84
CA GLU A 181 13.26 11.15 1.15
C GLU A 181 12.66 11.13 -0.26
N LEU A 182 11.40 11.55 -0.40
CA LEU A 182 10.70 11.64 -1.69
C LEU A 182 11.39 12.57 -2.68
N ARG A 183 12.07 13.62 -2.18
CA ARG A 183 12.83 14.58 -3.00
C ARG A 183 14.28 14.16 -3.24
N SER A 184 14.76 13.11 -2.58
CA SER A 184 16.15 12.69 -2.67
C SER A 184 16.47 12.00 -4.00
N ASP A 185 17.71 12.18 -4.47
CA ASP A 185 18.23 11.41 -5.61
C ASP A 185 18.31 9.92 -5.26
N GLY A 186 18.61 9.58 -4.01
CA GLY A 186 18.68 8.19 -3.54
C GLY A 186 17.36 7.43 -3.72
N PHE A 187 16.22 8.05 -3.43
CA PHE A 187 14.91 7.44 -3.68
C PHE A 187 14.66 7.19 -5.17
N ARG A 188 15.01 8.17 -6.02
CA ARG A 188 14.90 8.06 -7.49
C ARG A 188 15.80 6.96 -8.04
N ASP A 189 17.01 6.84 -7.54
CA ASP A 189 17.98 5.83 -7.95
C ASP A 189 17.52 4.42 -7.59
N ARG A 190 16.96 4.23 -6.39
CA ARG A 190 16.40 2.93 -5.98
C ARG A 190 15.20 2.50 -6.84
N LEU A 191 14.33 3.43 -7.22
CA LEU A 191 13.26 3.14 -8.18
C LEU A 191 13.81 2.80 -9.58
N ASN A 192 14.86 3.48 -10.04
CA ASN A 192 15.51 3.14 -11.30
C ASN A 192 16.14 1.74 -11.28
N GLU A 193 16.76 1.36 -10.16
CA GLU A 193 17.33 0.02 -9.96
C GLU A 193 16.24 -1.06 -9.97
N LEU A 194 15.12 -0.81 -9.29
CA LEU A 194 13.91 -1.66 -9.34
C LEU A 194 13.48 -1.94 -10.78
N TYR A 195 13.27 -0.89 -11.59
CA TYR A 195 12.82 -1.07 -12.99
C TYR A 195 13.85 -1.78 -13.85
N LYS A 196 15.14 -1.43 -13.71
CA LYS A 196 16.23 -2.13 -14.41
C LYS A 196 16.25 -3.61 -14.05
N GLY A 197 16.05 -3.94 -12.77
CA GLY A 197 15.92 -5.32 -12.29
C GLY A 197 14.80 -6.04 -13.02
N ILE A 198 13.59 -5.48 -13.02
CA ILE A 198 12.43 -6.06 -13.73
C ILE A 198 12.75 -6.28 -15.22
N PHE A 199 13.28 -5.26 -15.90
CA PHE A 199 13.61 -5.35 -17.33
C PHE A 199 14.68 -6.39 -17.64
N SER A 200 15.62 -6.63 -16.71
CA SER A 200 16.66 -7.66 -16.87
C SER A 200 16.12 -9.09 -16.85
N LYS A 201 14.91 -9.29 -16.31
CA LYS A 201 14.23 -10.60 -16.28
C LYS A 201 13.38 -10.87 -17.51
N MET A 202 13.16 -9.87 -18.37
CA MET A 202 12.35 -9.99 -19.57
C MET A 202 13.19 -10.32 -20.80
N ALA A 203 12.66 -11.14 -21.70
CA ALA A 203 13.30 -11.41 -22.98
C ALA A 203 13.24 -10.16 -23.89
N ALA A 204 14.34 -9.87 -24.59
CA ALA A 204 14.47 -8.66 -25.40
C ALA A 204 13.53 -8.63 -26.62
N ASP A 205 13.07 -9.79 -27.09
CA ASP A 205 12.16 -9.98 -28.22
C ASP A 205 10.69 -10.15 -27.80
N HIS A 206 10.40 -10.09 -26.50
CA HIS A 206 9.05 -10.18 -25.96
C HIS A 206 8.50 -8.77 -25.67
N HIS A 207 7.29 -8.49 -26.14
CA HIS A 207 6.59 -7.25 -25.82
C HIS A 207 5.91 -7.39 -24.45
N TYR A 208 6.21 -6.48 -23.54
CA TYR A 208 5.64 -6.48 -22.19
C TYR A 208 5.34 -5.07 -21.69
N HIS A 209 4.46 -4.97 -20.69
CA HIS A 209 4.15 -3.72 -19.99
C HIS A 209 4.50 -3.81 -18.50
N VAL A 210 5.08 -2.74 -17.95
CA VAL A 210 5.24 -2.59 -16.50
C VAL A 210 4.39 -1.42 -16.03
N ILE A 211 3.45 -1.69 -15.13
CA ILE A 211 2.47 -0.71 -14.63
C ILE A 211 2.72 -0.50 -13.14
N HIS A 212 3.43 0.58 -12.80
CA HIS A 212 3.55 1.02 -11.43
C HIS A 212 2.32 1.85 -11.03
N VAL A 213 1.46 1.27 -10.21
CA VAL A 213 0.25 1.89 -9.69
C VAL A 213 0.60 2.82 -8.53
N ARG A 214 -0.01 4.01 -8.51
CA ARG A 214 0.20 4.99 -7.43
C ARG A 214 -0.62 4.62 -6.19
N TYR A 215 -0.15 5.04 -5.03
CA TYR A 215 -0.93 4.96 -3.79
C TYR A 215 -2.17 5.87 -3.85
N PRO A 216 -3.29 5.46 -3.22
CA PRO A 216 -4.49 6.27 -3.13
C PRO A 216 -4.28 7.46 -2.19
N LYS A 217 -5.01 8.53 -2.45
CA LYS A 217 -5.17 9.63 -1.50
C LYS A 217 -6.03 9.15 -0.33
N LEU A 218 -5.51 9.21 0.90
CA LEU A 218 -6.21 8.66 2.06
C LEU A 218 -7.37 9.54 2.54
N PHE A 219 -7.15 10.85 2.58
CA PHE A 219 -8.11 11.81 3.10
C PHE A 219 -8.31 12.97 2.14
N SER A 220 -9.54 13.48 2.08
CA SER A 220 -9.81 14.75 1.39
C SER A 220 -9.03 15.87 2.07
N ASN A 221 -8.56 16.85 1.29
CA ASN A 221 -7.98 18.10 1.78
C ASN A 221 -8.90 19.29 1.50
N GLN A 222 -10.20 19.03 1.29
CA GLN A 222 -11.22 20.07 1.18
C GLN A 222 -11.76 20.41 2.55
N GLN A 223 -11.93 21.70 2.83
CA GLN A 223 -12.49 22.18 4.10
C GLN A 223 -13.96 21.80 4.25
N SER A 224 -14.69 21.67 3.13
CA SER A 224 -16.08 21.20 3.11
C SER A 224 -16.24 19.76 3.60
N ASP A 225 -15.20 18.95 3.51
CA ASP A 225 -15.24 17.52 3.84
C ASP A 225 -14.81 17.32 5.30
N ASN A 226 -15.50 18.00 6.22
CA ASN A 226 -15.15 18.10 7.64
C ASN A 226 -15.69 16.95 8.51
N TRP A 227 -16.39 15.97 7.92
CA TRP A 227 -17.01 14.86 8.66
C TRP A 227 -16.01 14.02 9.47
N CYS A 228 -14.72 14.06 9.10
CA CYS A 228 -13.65 13.34 9.78
C CYS A 228 -12.82 14.19 10.74
N ASP A 229 -13.08 15.51 10.85
CA ASP A 229 -12.26 16.44 11.65
C ASP A 229 -12.19 16.09 13.14
N ASP A 230 -13.20 15.38 13.64
CA ASP A 230 -13.29 14.92 15.03
C ASP A 230 -13.03 13.42 15.22
N ILE A 231 -12.63 12.71 14.15
CA ILE A 231 -12.41 11.26 14.16
C ILE A 231 -10.93 10.96 14.45
N SER A 232 -10.71 9.98 15.34
CA SER A 232 -9.39 9.38 15.62
C SER A 232 -9.43 7.87 15.37
N PHE A 233 -8.29 7.29 14.99
CA PHE A 233 -8.15 5.84 14.79
C PHE A 233 -7.80 5.08 16.07
N LEU A 234 -7.52 5.77 17.17
CA LEU A 234 -7.40 5.18 18.49
C LEU A 234 -8.66 5.44 19.32
N ASP A 235 -9.22 4.39 19.90
CA ASP A 235 -10.39 4.46 20.76
C ASP A 235 -10.03 4.82 22.22
N ASP A 236 -11.04 5.03 23.06
CA ASP A 236 -10.84 5.39 24.46
C ASP A 236 -10.22 4.30 25.34
N TYR A 237 -10.15 3.07 24.85
CA TYR A 237 -9.66 1.90 25.57
C TYR A 237 -8.26 1.44 25.15
N SER A 238 -7.63 2.17 24.22
CA SER A 238 -6.26 1.90 23.78
C SER A 238 -5.26 2.05 24.95
N TRP A 239 -4.81 0.90 25.46
CA TRP A 239 -3.78 0.77 26.48
C TRP A 239 -2.44 0.44 25.79
N PRO A 240 -1.32 1.07 26.15
CA PRO A 240 -1.12 2.04 27.24
C PRO A 240 -1.57 3.50 26.94
N PRO A 241 -1.92 4.29 27.98
CA PRO A 241 -2.37 5.70 27.89
C PRO A 241 -1.27 6.69 27.47
N ILE A 242 -0.18 6.21 26.89
CA ILE A 242 0.93 7.01 26.35
C ILE A 242 0.69 7.44 24.90
N PHE A 243 -0.31 6.85 24.23
CA PHE A 243 -0.63 7.22 22.85
C PHE A 243 -1.52 8.45 22.81
N THR A 244 -1.12 9.42 21.99
CA THR A 244 -1.98 10.56 21.69
C THR A 244 -3.09 10.08 20.77
N LYS A 245 -4.28 10.68 20.87
CA LYS A 245 -5.42 10.42 19.98
C LYS A 245 -5.55 11.55 18.97
N PRO A 246 -4.72 11.59 17.92
CA PRO A 246 -4.82 12.64 16.95
C PRO A 246 -6.13 12.55 16.20
N LYS A 247 -6.78 13.69 16.05
CA LYS A 247 -7.94 13.83 15.18
C LYS A 247 -7.47 14.08 13.76
N LEU A 248 -8.22 13.60 12.77
CA LEU A 248 -8.02 13.93 11.34
C LEU A 248 -8.46 15.36 11.01
N SER A 249 -7.97 16.33 11.78
CA SER A 249 -8.27 17.75 11.59
C SER A 249 -7.97 18.18 10.16
N TYR A 250 -8.69 19.21 9.68
CA TYR A 250 -8.44 19.79 8.36
C TYR A 250 -6.95 20.09 8.12
N LYS A 251 -6.25 20.67 9.11
CA LYS A 251 -4.81 20.94 9.01
C LYS A 251 -4.00 19.66 8.81
N LEU A 252 -4.20 18.65 9.65
CA LEU A 252 -3.48 17.37 9.51
C LEU A 252 -3.75 16.73 8.13
N ARG A 253 -4.99 16.78 7.65
CA ARG A 253 -5.33 16.29 6.30
C ARG A 253 -4.62 17.08 5.20
N GLN A 254 -4.37 18.38 5.38
CA GLN A 254 -3.56 19.15 4.43
C GLN A 254 -2.09 18.72 4.48
N ASP A 255 -1.54 18.53 5.68
CA ASP A 255 -0.13 18.17 5.88
C ASP A 255 0.21 16.75 5.37
N LEU A 256 -0.79 15.85 5.31
CA LEU A 256 -0.65 14.48 4.79
C LEU A 256 -0.68 14.37 3.26
N ASN A 257 -0.96 15.46 2.52
CA ASN A 257 -1.20 15.47 1.08
C ASN A 257 -0.17 16.27 0.29
#